data_AF-A0A0P8A4R5-F1
#
_entry.id   AF-A0A0P8A4R5-F1
#
_cell.length_a   1.000
_cell.length_b   1.000
_cell.length_c   1.000
_cell.angle_alpha   90.00
_cell.angle_beta   90.00
_cell.angle_gamma   90.00
#
_symmetry.space_group_name_H-M   'P 1'
#
loop_
_entity.id
_entity.type
_entity.pdbx_description
1 polymer ?
#
loop_
_entity_poly.entity_id
_entity_poly.type
_entity_poly.pdbx_seq_one_letter_code
_entity_poly.pdbx_strand_id
1 'polypeptide(L)'
;MTSTSLPLPASERMQRALLAQLSIVTGAAWALALYAGMQAPWVNDIMAFIAPESARAMSTGAYLFSVPLILLLALAVTYFGRESVFRAPFTRNPRLAGALAGGLFSLLFVISLIRTAQTLRLGGV
;
A
#
# COMPACT_ATOMS: atom_id res chain seq x y z
N MET A 1 11.95 22.77 37.47
CA MET A 1 11.36 23.00 36.13
C MET A 1 11.02 21.63 35.54
N THR A 2 9.84 21.11 35.88
CA THR A 2 9.31 19.86 35.37
C THR A 2 8.54 20.17 34.09
N SER A 3 9.12 19.86 32.94
CA SER A 3 8.43 19.96 31.65
C SER A 3 7.34 18.88 31.60
N THR A 4 6.12 19.23 31.99
CA THR A 4 4.93 18.40 31.79
C THR A 4 4.69 18.28 30.30
N SER A 5 5.10 17.16 29.70
CA SER A 5 4.79 16.83 28.32
C SER A 5 3.27 16.63 28.21
N LEU A 6 2.56 17.66 27.75
CA LEU A 6 1.13 17.57 27.47
C LEU A 6 0.88 16.40 26.50
N PRO A 7 -0.01 15.44 26.82
CA PRO A 7 -0.31 14.34 25.93
C PRO A 7 -0.90 14.87 24.63
N LEU A 8 -0.37 14.40 23.50
CA LEU A 8 -0.79 14.83 22.15
C LEU A 8 -2.30 14.68 21.96
N PRO A 9 -2.96 15.53 21.17
CA PRO A 9 -4.39 15.37 20.87
C PRO A 9 -4.68 14.01 20.22
N ALA A 10 -5.89 13.48 20.45
CA ALA A 10 -6.25 12.13 19.99
C ALA A 10 -6.16 11.93 18.46
N SER A 11 -6.37 13.00 17.69
CA SER A 11 -6.21 13.02 16.22
C SER A 11 -4.77 12.77 15.79
N GLU A 12 -3.80 13.41 16.44
CA GLU A 12 -2.38 13.23 16.14
C GLU A 12 -1.90 11.82 16.48
N ARG A 13 -2.36 11.26 17.61
CA ARG A 13 -2.03 9.87 17.98
C ARG A 13 -2.56 8.87 16.94
N MET A 14 -3.80 9.05 16.49
CA MET A 14 -4.41 8.19 15.49
C MET A 14 -3.72 8.32 14.13
N GLN A 15 -3.35 9.53 13.72
CA GLN A 15 -2.63 9.75 12.47
C GLN A 15 -1.23 9.13 12.50
N ARG A 16 -0.50 9.25 13.62
CA ARG A 16 0.80 8.57 13.80
C ARG A 16 0.65 7.06 13.70
N ALA A 17 -0.37 6.48 14.32
CA ALA A 17 -0.65 5.04 14.24
C ALA A 17 -0.98 4.62 12.80
N LEU A 18 -1.80 5.40 12.07
CA LEU A 18 -2.14 5.14 10.67
C LEU A 18 -0.90 5.20 9.77
N LEU A 19 -0.06 6.22 9.94
CA LEU A 19 1.19 6.35 9.19
C LEU A 19 2.15 5.19 9.47
N ALA A 20 2.25 4.73 10.72
CA ALA A 20 3.07 3.58 11.08
C ALA A 20 2.54 2.29 10.43
N GLN A 21 1.23 2.05 10.46
CA GLN A 21 0.64 0.88 9.79
C GLN A 21 0.83 0.95 8.27
N LEU A 22 0.58 2.12 7.68
CA LEU A 22 0.74 2.33 6.24
C LEU A 22 2.18 2.17 5.80
N SER A 23 3.17 2.64 6.57
CA SER A 23 4.58 2.45 6.25
C SER A 23 5.00 0.99 6.34
N ILE A 24 4.57 0.25 7.36
CA ILE A 24 4.83 -1.19 7.51
C ILE A 24 4.21 -1.95 6.33
N VAL A 25 2.94 -1.70 6.02
CA VAL A 25 2.22 -2.36 4.92
C VAL A 25 2.87 -2.05 3.57
N THR A 26 3.24 -0.80 3.33
CA THR A 26 3.92 -0.37 2.11
C THR A 26 5.28 -1.05 1.97
N GLY A 27 6.09 -1.03 3.04
CA GLY A 27 7.41 -1.68 3.05
C GLY A 27 7.31 -3.19 2.82
N ALA A 28 6.35 -3.87 3.46
CA ALA A 28 6.12 -5.29 3.25
C ALA A 28 5.66 -5.60 1.82
N ALA A 29 4.77 -4.79 1.23
CA ALA A 29 4.34 -4.95 -0.16
C ALA A 29 5.51 -4.80 -1.14
N TRP A 30 6.39 -3.83 -0.92
CA TRP A 30 7.61 -3.64 -1.71
C TRP A 30 8.59 -4.81 -1.56
N ALA A 31 8.82 -5.30 -0.34
CA ALA A 31 9.68 -6.45 -0.11
C ALA A 31 9.17 -7.69 -0.86
N LEU A 32 7.86 -7.94 -0.81
CA LEU A 32 7.21 -9.03 -1.55
C LEU A 32 7.35 -8.87 -3.07
N ALA A 33 7.10 -7.67 -3.60
CA ALA A 33 7.20 -7.41 -5.03
C ALA A 33 8.64 -7.55 -5.55
N LEU A 34 9.63 -7.08 -4.79
CA LEU A 34 11.05 -7.26 -5.10
C LEU A 34 11.45 -8.73 -5.05
N TYR A 35 11.06 -9.44 -3.99
CA TYR A 35 11.33 -10.87 -3.84
C TYR A 35 10.72 -11.70 -4.97
N ALA A 36 9.47 -11.39 -5.37
CA ALA A 36 8.81 -12.00 -6.51
C ALA A 36 9.53 -11.65 -7.81
N GLY A 37 9.91 -10.38 -8.01
CA GLY A 37 10.60 -9.92 -9.22
C GLY A 37 11.96 -10.59 -9.46
N MET A 38 12.63 -11.07 -8.41
CA MET A 38 13.86 -11.87 -8.54
C MET A 38 13.61 -13.27 -9.09
N GLN A 39 12.41 -13.81 -8.91
CA GLN A 39 12.03 -15.18 -9.33
C GLN A 39 11.12 -15.17 -10.55
N ALA A 40 10.48 -14.04 -10.86
CA ALA A 40 9.49 -13.93 -11.91
C ALA A 40 10.13 -13.94 -13.31
N PRO A 41 9.47 -14.56 -14.31
CA PRO A 41 9.83 -14.34 -15.70
C PRO A 41 9.45 -12.90 -16.10
N TRP A 42 10.44 -12.12 -16.54
CA TRP A 42 10.26 -10.74 -17.00
C TRP A 42 9.69 -10.71 -18.41
N VAL A 43 8.37 -10.88 -18.51
CA VAL A 43 7.63 -10.90 -19.78
C VAL A 43 6.81 -9.63 -19.96
N ASN A 44 6.58 -9.27 -21.22
CA ASN A 44 5.72 -8.14 -21.58
C ASN A 44 4.23 -8.44 -21.34
N ASP A 45 3.85 -9.72 -21.31
CA ASP A 45 2.50 -10.14 -20.99
C ASP A 45 2.50 -11.34 -20.03
N ILE A 46 2.39 -11.07 -18.73
CA ILE A 46 2.30 -12.10 -17.70
C ILE A 46 0.88 -12.69 -17.62
N MET A 47 -0.12 -11.97 -18.12
CA MET A 47 -1.52 -12.39 -18.02
C MET A 47 -1.82 -13.61 -18.87
N ALA A 48 -1.07 -13.81 -19.96
CA ALA A 48 -1.09 -15.05 -20.74
C ALA A 48 -0.82 -16.31 -19.90
N PHE A 49 -0.06 -16.20 -18.81
CA PHE A 49 0.28 -17.31 -17.91
C PHE A 49 -0.63 -17.40 -16.68
N ILE A 50 -1.17 -16.26 -16.21
CA ILE A 50 -1.98 -16.19 -14.98
C ILE A 50 -3.47 -16.39 -15.26
N ALA A 51 -3.99 -15.74 -16.30
CA ALA A 51 -5.40 -15.72 -16.66
C ALA A 51 -5.53 -15.57 -18.19
N PRO A 52 -5.32 -16.67 -18.96
CA PRO A 52 -5.31 -16.63 -20.42
C PRO A 52 -6.66 -16.20 -21.02
N GLU A 53 -7.76 -16.31 -20.28
CA GLU A 53 -9.08 -15.83 -20.66
C GLU A 53 -9.24 -14.30 -20.54
N SER A 54 -8.30 -13.61 -19.91
CA SER A 54 -8.33 -12.16 -19.77
C SER A 54 -7.80 -11.48 -21.04
N ALA A 55 -8.60 -10.58 -21.62
CA ALA A 55 -8.18 -9.74 -22.76
C ALA A 55 -7.16 -8.63 -22.37
N ARG A 56 -6.73 -8.55 -21.10
CA ARG A 56 -5.85 -7.51 -20.60
C ARG A 56 -4.40 -8.00 -20.60
N ALA A 57 -3.57 -7.46 -21.49
CA ALA A 57 -2.13 -7.65 -21.44
C ALA A 57 -1.50 -6.77 -20.34
N MET A 58 -0.60 -7.34 -19.52
CA MET A 58 0.12 -6.58 -18.49
C MET A 58 1.54 -7.12 -18.33
N SER A 59 2.53 -6.23 -18.31
CA SER A 59 3.92 -6.64 -18.09
C SER A 59 4.14 -7.11 -16.65
N THR A 60 5.10 -8.03 -16.45
CA THR A 60 5.45 -8.54 -15.12
C THR A 60 5.74 -7.41 -14.13
N GLY A 61 6.48 -6.40 -14.59
CA GLY A 61 6.79 -5.22 -13.78
C GLY A 61 5.53 -4.45 -13.38
N ALA A 62 4.65 -4.13 -14.33
CA ALA A 62 3.41 -3.43 -14.02
C ALA A 62 2.51 -4.25 -13.07
N TYR A 63 2.46 -5.56 -13.26
CA TYR A 63 1.65 -6.48 -12.44
C TYR A 63 2.11 -6.49 -10.97
N LEU A 64 3.42 -6.64 -10.73
CA LEU A 64 3.99 -6.72 -9.38
C LEU A 64 4.04 -5.36 -8.67
N PHE A 65 4.50 -4.31 -9.37
CA PHE A 65 4.83 -3.05 -8.72
C PHE A 65 3.68 -2.04 -8.65
N SER A 66 2.59 -2.22 -9.41
CA SER A 66 1.47 -1.26 -9.40
C SER A 66 0.83 -1.08 -8.01
N VAL A 67 0.62 -2.17 -7.26
CA VAL A 67 0.01 -2.10 -5.92
C VAL A 67 0.97 -1.48 -4.88
N PRO A 68 2.25 -1.91 -4.77
CA PRO A 68 3.24 -1.22 -3.94
C PRO A 68 3.40 0.26 -4.28
N LEU A 69 3.30 0.63 -5.56
CA LEU A 69 3.37 2.02 -6.00
C LEU A 69 2.18 2.84 -5.48
N ILE A 70 0.95 2.29 -5.58
CA ILE A 70 -0.26 2.93 -5.03
C ILE A 70 -0.13 3.13 -3.52
N LEU A 71 0.35 2.11 -2.80
CA LEU A 71 0.59 2.19 -1.35
C LEU A 71 1.64 3.26 -1.02
N LEU A 72 2.71 3.36 -1.81
CA LEU A 72 3.74 4.39 -1.65
C LEU A 72 3.19 5.79 -1.88
N LEU A 73 2.35 5.99 -2.90
CA LEU A 73 1.67 7.27 -3.15
C LEU A 73 0.72 7.61 -2.00
N ALA A 74 -0.05 6.64 -1.52
CA ALA A 74 -0.91 6.83 -0.35
C ALA A 74 -0.11 7.21 0.90
N LEU A 75 1.05 6.59 1.11
CA LEU A 75 1.98 6.94 2.19
C LEU A 75 2.50 8.37 2.03
N ALA A 76 2.95 8.76 0.84
CA ALA A 76 3.42 10.11 0.56
C ALA A 76 2.32 11.15 0.81
N VAL A 77 1.12 10.93 0.27
CA VAL A 77 -0.02 11.84 0.47
C VAL A 77 -0.42 11.92 1.94
N THR A 78 -0.42 10.81 2.68
CA THR A 78 -0.76 10.81 4.11
C THR A 78 0.31 11.51 4.95
N TYR A 79 1.59 11.40 4.54
CA TYR A 79 2.73 12.03 5.21
C TYR A 79 2.75 13.55 4.96
N PHE A 80 2.73 13.98 3.70
CA PHE A 80 2.76 15.39 3.30
C PHE A 80 1.42 16.11 3.47
N GLY A 81 0.33 15.36 3.52
CA GLY A 81 -1.01 15.91 3.73
C GLY A 81 -1.17 16.62 5.08
N ARG A 82 -0.27 16.39 6.04
CA ARG A 82 -0.18 17.19 7.28
C ARG A 82 0.06 18.68 7.03
N GLU A 83 0.83 19.01 6.01
CA GLU A 83 1.26 20.38 5.71
C GLU A 83 0.45 20.98 4.55
N SER A 84 -0.10 20.12 3.69
CA SER A 84 -0.66 20.52 2.39
C SER A 84 -2.16 20.29 2.24
N VAL A 85 -2.86 19.63 3.18
CA VAL A 85 -4.32 19.50 3.09
C VAL A 85 -4.94 20.82 3.56
N PHE A 86 -4.93 21.78 2.63
CA PHE A 86 -5.92 22.82 2.46
C PHE A 86 -7.22 22.46 3.16
N ARG A 87 -7.66 23.33 4.09
CA ARG A 87 -9.05 23.74 4.41
C ARG A 87 -10.21 22.91 3.84
N ALA A 88 -10.12 21.58 3.84
CA ALA A 88 -11.11 20.68 3.30
C ALA A 88 -11.95 20.25 4.49
N PRO A 89 -13.22 20.69 4.59
CA PRO A 89 -14.10 20.34 5.70
C PRO A 89 -14.57 18.87 5.64
N PHE A 90 -13.76 17.95 5.11
CA PHE A 90 -14.27 16.68 4.59
C PHE A 90 -14.53 15.60 5.63
N THR A 91 -14.17 15.77 6.91
CA THR A 91 -14.48 14.72 7.89
C THR A 91 -14.91 15.28 9.23
N ARG A 92 -16.23 15.31 9.45
CA ARG A 92 -16.86 15.54 10.75
C ARG A 92 -16.48 14.47 11.79
N ASN A 93 -15.92 13.32 11.37
CA ASN A 93 -15.46 12.24 12.24
C ASN A 93 -14.12 11.62 11.77
N PRO A 94 -12.96 12.05 12.31
CA PRO A 94 -11.63 11.57 11.88
C PRO A 94 -11.39 10.09 12.18
N ARG A 95 -12.12 9.50 13.14
CA ARG A 95 -12.00 8.06 13.47
C ARG A 95 -12.47 7.17 12.33
N LEU A 96 -13.57 7.56 11.68
CA LEU A 96 -14.20 6.78 10.63
C LEU A 96 -13.37 6.83 9.34
N ALA A 97 -12.79 7.99 9.04
CA ALA A 97 -11.86 8.16 7.93
C ALA A 97 -10.60 7.30 8.08
N GLY A 98 -10.00 7.25 9.27
CA GLY A 98 -8.84 6.39 9.51
C GLY A 98 -9.15 4.89 9.46
N ALA A 99 -10.33 4.48 9.91
CA ALA A 99 -10.78 3.08 9.80
C ALA A 99 -10.94 2.66 8.33
N LEU A 100 -11.57 3.51 7.50
CA LEU A 100 -11.71 3.26 6.06
C LEU A 100 -10.35 3.21 5.35
N ALA A 101 -9.45 4.15 5.67
CA ALA A 101 -8.10 4.16 5.11
C ALA A 101 -7.32 2.89 5.49
N GLY A 102 -7.33 2.51 6.77
CA GLY A 102 -6.69 1.27 7.24
C GLY A 102 -7.25 0.03 6.55
N GLY A 103 -8.58 -0.04 6.37
CA GLY A 103 -9.24 -1.11 5.62
C GLY A 103 -8.79 -1.17 4.16
N LEU A 104 -8.73 -0.03 3.48
CA LEU A 104 -8.26 0.06 2.10
C LEU A 104 -6.79 -0.37 1.95
N PHE A 105 -5.91 0.05 2.87
CA PHE A 105 -4.51 -0.36 2.86
C PHE A 105 -4.34 -1.86 3.06
N SER A 106 -5.15 -2.43 3.97
CA SER A 106 -5.18 -3.88 4.21
C SER A 106 -5.63 -4.64 2.97
N LEU A 107 -6.65 -4.14 2.27
CA LEU A 107 -7.14 -4.75 1.03
C LEU A 107 -6.06 -4.70 -0.07
N LEU A 108 -5.42 -3.55 -0.26
CA LEU A 108 -4.32 -3.41 -1.23
C LEU A 108 -3.17 -4.36 -0.89
N PHE A 109 -2.84 -4.52 0.39
CA PHE A 109 -1.82 -5.47 0.82
C PHE A 109 -2.17 -6.92 0.46
N VAL A 110 -3.41 -7.34 0.70
CA VAL A 110 -3.89 -8.68 0.31
C VAL A 110 -3.80 -8.88 -1.19
N ILE A 111 -4.16 -7.89 -2.00
CA ILE A 111 -3.99 -7.96 -3.46
C ILE A 111 -2.50 -8.14 -3.82
N SER A 112 -1.60 -7.41 -3.17
CA SER A 112 -0.15 -7.56 -3.38
C SER A 112 0.34 -8.98 -3.07
N LEU A 113 -0.16 -9.59 -1.98
CA LEU A 113 0.15 -10.98 -1.62
C LEU A 113 -0.32 -11.97 -2.70
N ILE A 114 -1.56 -11.83 -3.18
CA ILE A 114 -2.13 -12.72 -4.21
C ILE A 114 -1.29 -12.64 -5.50
N ARG A 115 -0.96 -11.43 -5.94
CA ARG A 115 -0.14 -11.22 -7.15
C ARG A 115 1.26 -11.81 -7.03
N THR A 116 1.88 -11.63 -5.86
CA THR A 116 3.18 -12.22 -5.54
C THR A 116 3.10 -13.75 -5.56
N ALA A 117 2.11 -14.34 -4.90
CA ALA A 117 1.93 -15.79 -4.84
C ALA A 117 1.70 -16.41 -6.22
N GLN A 118 0.90 -15.77 -7.08
CA GLN A 118 0.69 -16.23 -8.46
C GLN A 118 1.98 -16.14 -9.28
N THR A 119 2.76 -15.08 -9.10
CA THR A 119 4.02 -14.92 -9.84
C THR A 119 5.07 -15.95 -9.39
N LEU A 120 5.16 -16.25 -8.10
CA LEU A 120 6.06 -17.29 -7.58
C LEU A 120 5.69 -18.68 -8.10
N ARG A 121 4.40 -18.98 -8.31
CA ARG A 121 3.97 -20.23 -8.95
C ARG A 121 4.42 -20.35 -10.41
N LEU A 122 4.70 -19.23 -11.08
CA LEU A 122 5.23 -19.20 -12.44
C LEU A 122 6.75 -19.25 -12.49
N GLY A 123 7.43 -18.65 -11.51
CA GLY A 123 8.89 -18.65 -11.39
C GLY A 123 9.48 -19.94 -10.80
N GLY A 124 8.66 -20.70 -10.07
CA GLY A 124 9.04 -22.02 -9.53
C GLY A 124 8.87 -23.13 -10.55
N VAL A 125 9.90 -23.35 -11.35
CA VAL A 125 10.26 -24.69 -11.88
C VAL A 125 11.23 -25.32 -10.90
#